data_AF-A0A7X6S5Q5-F1
#
_entry.id   AF-A0A7X6S5Q5-F1
#
_cell.length_a   1.000
_cell.length_b   1.000
_cell.length_c   1.000
_cell.angle_alpha   90.00
_cell.angle_beta   90.00
_cell.angle_gamma   90.00
#
_symmetry.space_group_name_H-M   'P 1'
#
loop_
_entity.id
_entity.type
_entity.pdbx_description
1 polymer ?
#
loop_
_entity_poly.entity_id
_entity_poly.type
_entity_poly.pdbx_seq_one_letter_code
_entity_poly.pdbx_strand_id
1 'polypeptide(L)' 'MQLSEIVVPQIEYAPEESHHNVKLREAYVSEREKLEMTELELSRAKIVMIDENGNVTRISLLLEH' A
#
# COMPACT_ATOMS: atom_id res chain seq x y z
N MET A 1 47.55 -31.60 -9.01
CA MET A 1 46.19 -31.10 -9.33
C MET A 1 46.17 -29.64 -8.91
N GLN A 2 46.07 -28.69 -9.84
CA GLN A 2 45.91 -27.28 -9.48
C GLN A 2 44.43 -27.03 -9.18
N LEU A 3 44.15 -26.54 -7.99
CA LEU A 3 42.80 -26.11 -7.59
C LEU A 3 42.54 -24.75 -8.21
N SER A 4 41.47 -24.64 -8.99
CA SER A 4 40.98 -23.38 -9.53
C SER A 4 40.30 -22.57 -8.43
N GLU A 5 40.71 -21.32 -8.27
CA GLU A 5 40.08 -20.37 -7.33
C GLU A 5 38.99 -19.58 -8.04
N ILE A 6 37.89 -19.35 -7.33
CA ILE A 6 36.78 -18.52 -7.80
C ILE A 6 37.12 -17.07 -7.46
N VAL A 7 37.39 -16.26 -8.48
CA VAL A 7 37.57 -14.81 -8.32
C VAL A 7 36.18 -14.16 -8.31
N VAL A 8 35.68 -13.87 -7.12
CA VAL A 8 34.46 -13.06 -6.95
C VAL A 8 34.86 -11.59 -7.14
N PRO A 9 34.29 -10.87 -8.13
CA PRO A 9 34.53 -9.45 -8.28
C PRO A 9 34.08 -8.73 -7.01
N GLN A 10 35.01 -8.05 -6.34
CA GLN A 10 34.69 -7.14 -5.25
C GLN A 10 34.03 -5.93 -5.89
N ILE A 11 32.72 -5.99 -6.10
CA ILE A 11 31.93 -4.82 -6.43
C ILE A 11 31.97 -3.97 -5.18
N GLU A 12 32.80 -2.92 -5.18
CA GLU A 12 32.72 -1.86 -4.20
C GLU A 12 31.34 -1.21 -4.36
N TYR A 13 30.37 -1.71 -3.60
CA TYR A 13 29.15 -0.98 -3.35
C TYR A 13 29.56 0.25 -2.56
N ALA A 14 29.84 1.34 -3.27
CA ALA A 14 29.73 2.66 -2.67
C ALA A 14 28.37 2.69 -1.95
N PRO A 15 28.29 3.12 -0.68
CA PRO A 15 27.01 3.42 -0.07
C PRO A 15 26.49 4.70 -0.71
N GLU A 16 26.14 4.63 -1.99
CA GLU A 16 25.22 5.54 -2.61
C GLU A 16 23.87 5.18 -2.00
N GLU A 17 23.61 5.65 -0.78
CA GLU A 17 22.25 5.96 -0.37
C GLU A 17 21.75 6.98 -1.39
N SER A 18 21.27 6.45 -2.52
CA SER A 18 20.77 7.26 -3.61
C SER A 18 19.60 8.03 -3.03
N HIS A 19 19.83 9.31 -2.72
CA HIS A 19 18.81 10.24 -2.24
C HIS A 19 17.55 10.20 -3.12
N HIS A 20 17.70 9.73 -4.37
CA HIS A 20 16.62 9.42 -5.31
C HIS A 20 15.58 8.41 -4.78
N ASN A 21 15.97 7.39 -4.01
CA ASN A 21 15.05 6.37 -3.48
C ASN A 21 14.25 6.83 -2.25
N VAL A 22 14.75 7.83 -1.51
CA VAL A 22 14.10 8.32 -0.29
C VAL A 22 12.73 8.92 -0.61
N LYS A 23 12.66 9.79 -1.63
CA LYS A 23 11.42 10.45 -2.03
C LYS A 23 10.34 9.48 -2.51
N LEU A 24 10.73 8.48 -3.31
CA LEU A 24 9.78 7.46 -3.79
C LEU A 24 9.27 6.58 -2.66
N ARG A 25 10.15 6.22 -1.72
CA ARG A 25 9.78 5.46 -0.53
C ARG A 25 8.80 6.25 0.35
N GLU A 26 9.10 7.52 0.62
CA GLU A 26 8.21 8.39 1.40
C GLU A 26 6.85 8.56 0.73
N ALA A 27 6.84 8.81 -0.58
CA ALA A 27 5.59 8.90 -1.35
C ALA A 27 4.79 7.60 -1.28
N TYR A 28 5.45 6.44 -1.45
CA TYR A 28 4.79 5.14 -1.34
C TYR A 28 4.17 4.92 0.05
N VAL A 29 4.93 5.19 1.13
CA VAL A 29 4.44 5.04 2.50
C VAL A 29 3.21 5.94 2.73
N SER A 30 3.29 7.20 2.32
CA SER A 30 2.18 8.15 2.47
C SER A 30 0.93 7.73 1.69
N GLU A 31 1.07 7.32 0.43
CA GLU A 31 -0.08 6.88 -0.37
C GLU A 31 -0.70 5.59 0.17
N ARG A 32 0.12 4.67 0.68
CA ARG A 32 -0.38 3.45 1.32
C ARG A 32 -1.22 3.75 2.56
N GLU A 33 -0.78 4.68 3.41
CA GLU A 33 -1.53 5.10 4.61
C GLU A 33 -2.86 5.78 4.25
N LYS A 34 -2.87 6.63 3.20
CA LYS A 34 -4.12 7.26 2.71
C LYS A 34 -5.09 6.23 2.15
N LEU A 35 -4.60 5.24 1.41
CA LEU A 35 -5.42 4.16 0.87
C LEU A 35 -6.06 3.35 2.00
N GLU A 36 -5.29 2.96 3.00
CA GLU A 36 -5.80 2.23 4.18
C GLU A 36 -6.91 3.02 4.89
N MET A 37 -6.71 4.32 5.11
CA MET A 37 -7.74 5.18 5.70
C MET A 37 -9.01 5.22 4.85
N THR A 38 -8.85 5.37 3.53
CA THR A 38 -9.96 5.41 2.58
C THR A 38 -10.76 4.10 2.59
N GLU A 39 -10.08 2.96 2.57
CA GLU A 39 -10.72 1.64 2.62
C GLU A 39 -11.49 1.42 3.93
N LEU A 40 -10.92 1.85 5.07
CA LEU A 40 -11.61 1.82 6.36
C LEU A 40 -12.86 2.70 6.37
N GLU A 41 -12.79 3.89 5.79
CA GLU A 41 -13.93 4.80 5.69
C GLU A 41 -15.03 4.22 4.80
N LEU A 42 -14.69 3.67 3.64
CA LEU A 42 -15.64 3.00 2.75
C LEU A 42 -16.28 1.78 3.41
N SER A 43 -15.51 0.98 4.14
CA SER A 43 -16.01 -0.17 4.89
C SER A 43 -16.96 0.23 6.03
N ARG A 44 -16.70 1.38 6.68
CA ARG A 44 -17.55 1.95 7.74
C ARG A 44 -18.77 2.67 7.21
N ALA A 45 -18.71 3.23 6.00
CA ALA A 45 -19.81 3.93 5.36
C ALA A 45 -20.97 2.94 5.11
N LYS A 46 -21.99 3.02 5.97
CA LYS A 46 -23.21 2.23 5.86
C LYS A 46 -24.37 3.19 5.75
N ILE A 47 -25.00 3.22 4.58
CA ILE A 47 -26.25 3.96 4.41
C ILE A 47 -27.38 3.07 4.89
N VAL A 48 -28.20 3.62 5.78
CA VAL A 48 -29.39 2.96 6.30
C VAL A 48 -30.57 3.87 6.00
N MET A 49 -31.56 3.36 5.29
CA MET A 49 -32.83 4.04 5.04
C MET A 49 -33.92 3.47 5.94
N ILE A 50 -34.81 4.34 6.42
CA ILE A 50 -35.99 3.97 7.20
C ILE A 50 -37.20 4.47 6.43
N ASP A 51 -38.15 3.58 6.14
CA ASP A 51 -39.40 3.96 5.48
C ASP A 51 -40.44 4.52 6.49
N GLU A 52 -41.57 5.00 5.97
CA GLU A 52 -42.69 5.53 6.76
C GLU A 52 -43.31 4.52 7.75
N ASN A 53 -43.07 3.22 7.55
CA ASN A 53 -43.55 2.14 8.39
C ASN A 53 -42.48 1.68 9.41
N GLY A 54 -41.29 2.30 9.41
CA GLY A 54 -40.18 1.98 10.29
C GLY A 54 -39.30 0.82 9.82
N ASN A 55 -39.47 0.33 8.59
CA ASN A 55 -38.64 -0.75 8.07
C ASN A 55 -37.25 -0.24 7.70
N VAL A 56 -36.23 -0.97 8.14
CA VAL A 56 -34.82 -0.62 7.97
C VAL A 56 -34.25 -1.31 6.74
N THR A 57 -33.82 -0.53 5.74
CA THR A 57 -33.11 -1.04 4.55
C THR A 57 -31.65 -0.60 4.59
N ARG A 58 -30.72 -1.57 4.59
CA ARG A 58 -29.29 -1.29 4.49
C ARG A 58 -28.87 -1.23 3.02
N ILE A 59 -28.31 -0.10 2.60
CA ILE A 59 -27.74 0.07 1.26
C ILE A 59 -26.23 -0.19 1.36
N SER A 60 -25.77 -1.21 0.64
CA SER A 60 -24.34 -1.51 0.51
C SER A 60 -23.73 -0.61 -0.55
N LEU A 61 -22.80 0.26 -0.16
CA LEU A 61 -21.97 1.07 -1.05
C LEU A 61 -20.81 0.23 -1.59
N LEU A 62 -21.09 -0.93 -2.19
CA LEU A 62 -20.06 -1.61 -2.97
C LEU A 62 -19.74 -0.69 -4.14
N LEU A 63 -18.67 0.10 -4.02
CA LEU A 63 -18.08 0.76 -5.17
C LEU A 63 -17.56 -0.37 -6.05
N GLU A 64 -18.26 -0.64 -7.15
CA GLU A 64 -17.67 -1.34 -8.27
C GLU A 64 -16.50 -0.48 -8.77
N HIS A 65 -15.29 -0.88 -8.38
CA HIS A 65 -14.04 -0.47 -9.01
C HIS A 65 -13.50 -1.65 -9.80
#